data_AF-A0A953N5F2-F1
#
_entry.id   AF-A0A953N5F2-F1
#
_cell.length_a   1.000
_cell.length_b   1.000
_cell.length_c   1.000
_cell.angle_alpha   90.00
_cell.angle_beta   90.00
_cell.angle_gamma   90.00
#
_symmetry.space_group_name_H-M   'P 1'
#
loop_
_entity.id
_entity.type
_entity.pdbx_description
1 polymer ?
#
loop_
_entity_poly.entity_id
_entity_poly.type
_entity_poly.pdbx_seq_one_letter_code
_entity_poly.pdbx_strand_id
1 'polypeptide(L)'
;MAEVRGCEFPDDLSYDQELNVWFRDLGAGQFEAGLTSFGLALVGELYMFNPRPVGREIEAGKAFALVEVAKTVLSVRVPFACEVVEINEPLTATPMKISRSPYMNWLSRLAVSDVAAAHTCLLKGTGVSVRATELMDLHQMTSFADFKPDQGA
;
A
#
# COMPACT_ATOMS: atom_id res chain seq x y z
N MET A 1 13.21 -1.00 -12.30
CA MET A 1 12.53 -1.45 -11.08
C MET A 1 13.53 -1.31 -9.96
N ALA A 2 13.23 -0.48 -8.96
CA ALA A 2 14.07 -0.39 -7.78
C ALA A 2 13.85 -1.64 -6.91
N GLU A 3 14.91 -2.12 -6.26
CA GLU A 3 14.85 -3.24 -5.35
C GLU A 3 15.71 -2.94 -4.12
N VAL A 4 15.18 -3.22 -2.92
CA VAL A 4 15.89 -3.06 -1.66
C VAL A 4 15.79 -4.34 -0.87
N ARG A 5 16.90 -5.09 -0.77
CA ARG A 5 17.00 -6.33 0.03
C ARG A 5 15.90 -7.36 -0.29
N GLY A 6 15.44 -7.43 -1.55
CA GLY A 6 14.34 -8.30 -1.99
C GLY A 6 12.94 -7.67 -1.97
N CYS A 7 12.79 -6.43 -1.49
CA CYS A 7 11.57 -5.65 -1.67
C CYS A 7 11.61 -4.93 -3.02
N GLU A 8 10.73 -5.33 -3.93
CA GLU A 8 10.57 -4.70 -5.24
C GLU A 8 9.72 -3.43 -5.16
N PHE A 9 10.07 -2.43 -5.97
CA PHE A 9 9.29 -1.24 -6.22
C PHE A 9 9.20 -1.02 -7.75
N PRO A 10 8.19 -1.61 -8.42
CA PRO A 10 7.91 -1.42 -9.85
C PRO A 10 7.91 0.06 -10.32
N ASP A 11 8.48 0.32 -11.50
CA ASP A 11 8.65 1.69 -12.01
C ASP A 11 7.36 2.31 -12.55
N ASP A 12 6.38 1.49 -12.91
CA ASP A 12 5.06 1.90 -13.40
C ASP A 12 4.15 2.42 -12.28
N LEU A 13 4.56 2.23 -11.02
CA LEU A 13 3.84 2.68 -9.84
C LEU A 13 4.45 3.94 -9.24
N SER A 14 3.60 4.68 -8.54
CA SER A 14 3.99 5.73 -7.61
C SER A 14 3.70 5.24 -6.18
N TYR A 15 4.28 5.88 -5.16
CA TYR A 15 4.29 5.33 -3.81
C TYR A 15 4.18 6.42 -2.76
N ASP A 16 3.56 6.06 -1.64
CA ASP A 16 3.72 6.74 -0.37
C ASP A 16 4.56 5.86 0.56
N GLN A 17 5.74 6.36 0.92
CA GLN A 17 6.71 5.64 1.74
C GLN A 17 6.33 5.55 3.23
N GLU A 18 5.56 6.51 3.76
CA GLU A 18 5.19 6.52 5.19
C GLU A 18 3.97 5.62 5.44
N LEU A 19 3.06 5.59 4.49
CA LEU A 19 1.84 4.80 4.51
C LEU A 19 2.05 3.39 3.93
N ASN A 20 3.17 3.15 3.24
CA ASN A 20 3.52 1.91 2.57
C ASN A 20 2.49 1.47 1.51
N VAL A 21 1.92 2.45 0.80
CA VAL A 21 0.89 2.27 -0.22
C VAL A 21 1.47 2.59 -1.59
N TRP A 22 1.14 1.79 -2.60
CA TRP A 22 1.43 2.07 -4.00
C TRP A 22 0.18 2.58 -4.71
N PHE A 23 0.40 3.37 -5.75
CA PHE A 23 -0.62 3.97 -6.60
C PHE A 23 -0.28 3.75 -8.07
N ARG A 24 -1.25 3.28 -8.86
CA ARG A 24 -1.15 3.23 -10.32
C ARG A 24 -2.09 4.27 -10.90
N ASP A 25 -1.55 5.21 -11.66
CA ASP A 25 -2.36 6.20 -12.39
C ASP A 25 -3.03 5.53 -13.59
N LEU A 26 -4.36 5.54 -13.62
CA LEU A 26 -5.17 5.01 -14.71
C LEU A 26 -5.54 6.09 -15.75
N GLY A 27 -5.14 7.34 -15.51
CA GLY A 27 -5.59 8.50 -16.26
C GLY A 27 -6.92 9.05 -15.77
N ALA A 28 -7.31 10.22 -16.31
CA ALA A 28 -8.56 10.90 -16.00
C ALA A 28 -8.82 11.14 -14.48
N GLY A 29 -7.75 11.25 -13.69
CA GLY A 29 -7.83 11.46 -12.25
C GLY A 29 -8.23 10.25 -11.43
N GLN A 30 -8.03 9.03 -11.96
CA GLN A 30 -8.24 7.80 -11.22
C GLN A 30 -6.92 7.09 -10.90
N PHE A 31 -6.83 6.60 -9.67
CA PHE A 31 -5.70 5.82 -9.19
C PHE A 31 -6.18 4.48 -8.63
N GLU A 32 -5.54 3.39 -9.02
CA GLU A 32 -5.58 2.17 -8.20
C GLU A 32 -4.64 2.33 -7.02
N ALA A 33 -5.07 1.94 -5.82
CA ALA A 33 -4.24 1.95 -4.61
C ALA A 33 -4.10 0.54 -4.04
N GLY A 34 -2.91 0.18 -3.57
CA GLY A 34 -2.65 -1.10 -2.91
C GLY A 34 -1.49 -1.06 -1.92
N LEU A 35 -1.24 -2.16 -1.20
CA LEU A 35 -0.15 -2.24 -0.22
C LEU A 35 1.15 -2.67 -0.88
N THR A 36 2.27 -2.08 -0.46
CA THR A 36 3.60 -2.48 -0.92
C THR A 36 4.05 -3.80 -0.28
N SER A 37 4.94 -4.54 -0.96
CA SER A 37 5.58 -5.72 -0.35
C SER A 37 6.40 -5.35 0.88
N PHE A 38 6.98 -4.15 0.91
CA PHE A 38 7.69 -3.63 2.08
C PHE A 38 6.76 -3.38 3.28
N GLY A 39 5.59 -2.76 3.08
CA GLY A 39 4.60 -2.59 4.16
C GLY A 39 4.10 -3.93 4.69
N LEU A 40 3.76 -4.84 3.79
CA LEU A 40 3.27 -6.20 4.11
C LEU A 40 4.35 -7.13 4.64
N ALA A 41 5.63 -6.81 4.39
CA ALA A 41 6.69 -7.27 5.23
C ALA A 41 6.37 -6.72 6.61
N LEU A 42 6.72 -5.50 7.01
CA LEU A 42 6.57 -4.98 8.39
C LEU A 42 5.38 -5.48 9.24
N VAL A 43 4.18 -5.62 8.67
CA VAL A 43 2.95 -6.01 9.38
C VAL A 43 2.54 -7.49 9.24
N GLY A 44 3.01 -8.24 8.25
CA GLY A 44 2.66 -9.65 8.01
C GLY A 44 1.45 -9.93 7.10
N GLU A 45 1.01 -11.20 7.08
CA GLU A 45 -0.10 -11.66 6.23
C GLU A 45 -1.46 -11.12 6.70
N LEU A 46 -2.30 -10.70 5.74
CA LEU A 46 -3.63 -10.15 6.02
C LEU A 46 -4.68 -11.26 6.21
N TYR A 47 -5.46 -11.15 7.28
CA TYR A 47 -6.62 -12.01 7.57
C TYR A 47 -7.96 -11.35 7.24
N MET A 48 -8.00 -10.02 7.16
CA MET A 48 -9.21 -9.26 6.85
C MET A 48 -8.89 -8.07 5.96
N PHE A 49 -9.80 -7.75 5.06
CA PHE A 49 -9.82 -6.52 4.26
C PHE A 49 -11.23 -5.93 4.29
N ASN A 50 -11.34 -4.69 4.77
CA ASN A 50 -12.59 -3.96 4.89
C ASN A 50 -12.47 -2.59 4.22
N PRO A 51 -12.82 -2.47 2.92
CA PRO A 51 -12.74 -1.21 2.20
C PRO A 51 -13.83 -0.22 2.65
N ARG A 52 -13.57 1.07 2.46
CA ARG A 52 -14.64 2.07 2.45
C ARG A 52 -15.54 1.84 1.23
N PRO A 53 -16.87 2.09 1.35
CA PRO A 53 -17.79 1.86 0.25
C PRO A 53 -17.55 2.84 -0.90
N VAL A 54 -17.96 2.43 -2.11
CA VAL A 54 -18.00 3.31 -3.28
C VAL A 54 -18.88 4.54 -3.01
N GLY A 55 -18.47 5.70 -3.51
CA GLY A 55 -19.11 7.00 -3.24
C GLY A 55 -18.60 7.68 -1.97
N ARG A 56 -17.66 7.07 -1.23
CA ARG A 56 -17.13 7.66 0.00
C ARG A 56 -16.02 8.65 -0.30
N GLU A 57 -16.20 9.89 0.15
CA GLU A 57 -15.13 10.89 0.23
C GLU A 57 -14.17 10.59 1.39
N ILE A 58 -12.88 10.73 1.11
CA ILE A 58 -11.75 10.49 2.01
C ILE A 58 -10.87 11.73 2.01
N GLU A 59 -10.64 12.31 3.19
CA GLU A 59 -9.69 13.40 3.36
C GLU A 59 -8.25 12.88 3.32
N ALA A 60 -7.30 13.75 2.95
CA ALA A 60 -5.89 13.43 3.01
C ALA A 60 -5.47 12.94 4.42
N GLY A 61 -4.66 11.88 4.46
CA GLY A 61 -4.21 11.22 5.68
C GLY A 61 -5.27 10.32 6.36
N LYS A 62 -6.47 10.17 5.79
CA LYS A 62 -7.51 9.28 6.33
C LYS A 62 -7.51 7.91 5.64
N ALA A 63 -8.20 6.96 6.26
CA ALA A 63 -8.23 5.56 5.85
C ALA A 63 -9.29 5.28 4.77
N PHE A 64 -8.86 4.75 3.63
CA PHE A 64 -9.76 4.22 2.59
C PHE A 64 -10.04 2.72 2.76
N ALA A 65 -9.29 2.03 3.63
CA ALA A 65 -9.60 0.66 4.05
C ALA A 65 -9.06 0.37 5.46
N LEU A 66 -9.59 -0.67 6.09
CA LEU A 66 -9.00 -1.32 7.25
C LEU A 66 -8.53 -2.72 6.86
N VAL A 67 -7.43 -3.16 7.44
CA VAL A 67 -6.89 -4.52 7.27
C VAL A 67 -6.58 -5.11 8.63
N GLU A 68 -6.70 -6.43 8.76
CA GLU A 68 -6.28 -7.14 9.97
C GLU A 68 -5.08 -8.02 9.68
N VAL A 69 -4.07 -7.91 10.53
CA VAL A 69 -2.87 -8.76 10.56
C VAL A 69 -2.74 -9.38 11.93
N ALA A 70 -2.51 -10.68 12.01
CA ALA A 70 -2.50 -11.43 13.25
C ALA A 70 -3.68 -11.08 14.18
N LYS A 71 -3.46 -10.28 15.22
CA LYS A 71 -4.48 -9.81 16.18
C LYS A 71 -4.63 -8.27 16.20
N THR A 72 -4.21 -7.60 15.13
CA THR A 72 -4.14 -6.14 15.05
C THR A 72 -4.87 -5.63 13.81
N VAL A 73 -5.76 -4.66 14.02
CA VAL A 73 -6.43 -3.93 12.92
C VAL A 73 -5.65 -2.66 12.61
N LEU A 74 -5.26 -2.49 11.34
CA LEU A 74 -4.50 -1.36 10.84
C LEU A 74 -5.32 -0.57 9.82
N SER A 75 -5.04 0.72 9.75
CA SER A 75 -5.65 1.64 8.79
C SER A 75 -4.79 1.78 7.54
N VAL A 76 -5.37 1.53 6.37
CA VAL A 76 -4.74 1.82 5.08
C VAL A 76 -5.17 3.21 4.63
N ARG A 77 -4.20 4.13 4.57
CA ARG A 77 -4.44 5.57 4.39
C ARG A 77 -3.98 6.05 3.03
N VAL A 78 -4.45 7.23 2.64
CA VAL A 78 -4.10 7.92 1.38
C VAL A 78 -3.53 9.31 1.69
N PRO A 79 -2.50 9.80 0.98
CA PRO A 79 -1.87 11.09 1.30
C PRO A 79 -2.56 12.32 0.67
N PHE A 80 -3.64 12.10 -0.08
CA PHE A 80 -4.40 13.15 -0.76
C PHE A 80 -5.90 12.91 -0.58
N ALA A 81 -6.71 13.96 -0.81
CA ALA A 81 -8.17 13.83 -0.77
C ALA A 81 -8.68 13.13 -2.04
N CYS A 82 -9.66 12.22 -1.88
CA CYS A 82 -10.20 11.43 -2.99
C CYS A 82 -11.61 10.90 -2.69
N GLU A 83 -12.25 10.32 -3.71
CA GLU A 83 -13.48 9.53 -3.59
C GLU A 83 -13.20 8.07 -3.96
N VAL A 84 -13.75 7.12 -3.21
CA VAL A 84 -13.71 5.70 -3.60
C VAL A 84 -14.68 5.45 -4.76
N VAL A 85 -14.18 5.07 -5.93
CA VAL A 85 -15.00 4.80 -7.12
C VAL A 85 -15.15 3.32 -7.43
N GLU A 86 -14.25 2.48 -6.92
CA GLU A 86 -14.33 1.04 -7.08
C GLU A 86 -13.62 0.33 -5.92
N ILE A 87 -14.07 -0.88 -5.60
CA ILE A 87 -13.44 -1.76 -4.62
C ILE A 87 -13.16 -3.12 -5.25
N ASN A 88 -12.02 -3.73 -4.93
CA ASN A 88 -11.70 -5.08 -5.39
C ASN A 88 -12.40 -6.11 -4.49
N GLU A 89 -13.72 -6.23 -4.65
CA GLU A 89 -14.60 -7.04 -3.79
C GLU A 89 -14.11 -8.47 -3.54
N PRO A 90 -13.57 -9.22 -4.54
CA PRO A 90 -13.08 -10.58 -4.31
C PRO A 90 -12.02 -10.71 -3.21
N LEU A 91 -11.28 -9.63 -2.91
CA LEU A 91 -10.27 -9.61 -1.84
C LEU A 91 -10.88 -9.60 -0.43
N THR A 92 -12.15 -9.20 -0.27
CA THR A 92 -12.82 -9.26 1.04
C THR A 92 -13.02 -10.71 1.49
N ALA A 93 -13.27 -11.62 0.55
CA ALA A 93 -13.38 -13.06 0.80
C ALA A 93 -12.01 -13.78 0.80
N THR A 94 -10.99 -13.19 0.15
CA THR A 94 -9.65 -13.80 0.02
C THR A 94 -8.51 -12.82 0.35
N PRO A 95 -8.48 -12.22 1.55
CA PRO A 95 -7.57 -11.12 1.89
C PRO A 95 -6.09 -11.50 1.82
N MET A 96 -5.75 -12.75 2.12
CA MET A 96 -4.39 -13.28 2.01
C MET A 96 -3.74 -13.10 0.62
N LYS A 97 -4.54 -12.96 -0.46
CA LYS A 97 -3.99 -12.68 -1.80
C LYS A 97 -3.25 -11.34 -1.87
N ILE A 98 -3.69 -10.36 -1.08
CA ILE A 98 -3.04 -9.05 -0.98
C ILE A 98 -1.58 -9.23 -0.54
N SER A 99 -1.34 -10.02 0.50
CA SER A 99 0.03 -10.28 0.99
C SER A 99 0.88 -11.09 0.01
N ARG A 100 0.27 -12.04 -0.71
CA ARG A 100 0.99 -12.95 -1.63
C ARG A 100 1.37 -12.30 -2.96
N SER A 101 0.58 -11.34 -3.44
CA SER A 101 0.84 -10.68 -4.72
C SER A 101 0.45 -9.20 -4.64
N PRO A 102 1.16 -8.40 -3.83
CA PRO A 102 0.76 -7.03 -3.49
C PRO A 102 0.56 -6.12 -4.70
N TYR A 103 1.45 -6.21 -5.67
CA TYR A 103 1.43 -5.34 -6.87
C TYR A 103 0.41 -5.77 -7.93
N MET A 104 -0.14 -6.98 -7.80
CA MET A 104 -1.22 -7.50 -8.64
C MET A 104 -2.60 -7.25 -8.02
N ASN A 105 -2.67 -6.94 -6.73
CA ASN A 105 -3.92 -6.78 -5.99
C ASN A 105 -4.09 -5.34 -5.52
N TRP A 106 -4.73 -4.52 -6.36
CA TRP A 106 -5.26 -3.23 -5.94
C TRP A 106 -6.43 -3.44 -4.96
N LEU A 107 -6.56 -2.54 -3.99
CA LEU A 107 -7.59 -2.59 -2.95
C LEU A 107 -8.81 -1.76 -3.33
N SER A 108 -8.57 -0.52 -3.76
CA SER A 108 -9.61 0.43 -4.15
C SER A 108 -9.14 1.28 -5.33
N ARG A 109 -10.07 1.70 -6.17
CA ARG A 109 -9.86 2.81 -7.12
C ARG A 109 -10.35 4.09 -6.50
N LEU A 110 -9.52 5.13 -6.62
CA LEU A 110 -9.70 6.42 -5.99
C LEU A 110 -9.75 7.48 -7.09
N ALA A 111 -10.80 8.31 -7.11
CA ALA A 111 -10.88 9.47 -7.97
C ALA A 111 -10.40 10.72 -7.22
N VAL A 112 -9.61 11.56 -7.89
CA VAL A 112 -9.11 12.82 -7.36
C VAL A 112 -9.52 13.96 -8.28
N SER A 113 -9.81 15.13 -7.70
CA SER A 113 -10.12 16.35 -8.45
C SER A 113 -8.86 17.09 -8.90
N ASP A 114 -7.77 17.00 -8.13
CA ASP A 114 -6.48 17.62 -8.44
C ASP A 114 -5.38 16.56 -8.60
N VAL A 115 -5.18 16.13 -9.84
CA VAL A 115 -4.18 15.11 -10.21
C VAL A 115 -2.76 15.61 -9.97
N ALA A 116 -2.50 16.89 -10.21
CA ALA A 116 -1.17 17.47 -10.05
C ALA A 116 -0.78 17.48 -8.57
N ALA A 117 -1.69 17.90 -7.69
CA ALA A 117 -1.49 17.85 -6.25
C ALA A 117 -1.28 16.42 -5.75
N ALA A 118 -2.08 15.45 -6.22
CA ALA A 118 -1.91 14.05 -5.86
C ALA A 118 -0.52 13.52 -6.22
N HIS A 119 -0.02 13.81 -7.43
CA HIS A 119 1.33 13.40 -7.85
C HIS A 119 2.44 14.04 -7.00
N THR A 120 2.25 15.24 -6.45
CA THR A 120 3.27 15.87 -5.59
C THR A 120 3.46 15.16 -4.24
N CYS A 121 2.44 14.42 -3.78
CA CYS A 121 2.52 13.63 -2.56
C CYS A 121 3.16 12.25 -2.78
N LEU A 122 3.47 11.87 -4.02
CA LEU A 122 3.88 10.52 -4.38
C LEU A 122 5.32 10.48 -4.91
N LEU A 123 6.00 9.40 -4.57
CA LEU A 123 7.37 9.13 -5.01
C LEU A 123 7.39 8.07 -6.10
N LYS A 124 8.39 8.14 -6.98
CA LYS A 124 8.73 7.03 -7.89
C LYS A 124 9.63 6.01 -7.19
N GLY A 125 9.76 4.81 -7.76
CA GLY A 125 10.45 3.67 -7.14
C GLY A 125 11.86 3.99 -6.61
N THR A 126 12.64 4.81 -7.32
CA THR A 126 13.99 5.24 -6.87
C THR A 126 13.97 6.17 -5.65
N GLY A 127 12.92 6.97 -5.46
CA GLY A 127 12.76 7.82 -4.28
C GLY A 127 12.41 7.00 -3.04
N VAL A 128 11.55 5.99 -3.20
CA VAL A 128 11.14 5.12 -2.08
C VAL A 128 12.22 4.17 -1.65
N SER A 129 13.06 3.67 -2.57
CA SER A 129 14.12 2.73 -2.23
C SER A 129 15.16 3.32 -1.27
N VAL A 130 15.45 4.62 -1.35
CA VAL A 130 16.36 5.30 -0.41
C VAL A 130 15.81 5.19 1.02
N ARG A 131 14.55 5.58 1.23
CA ARG A 131 13.93 5.54 2.55
C ARG A 131 13.70 4.13 3.07
N ALA A 132 13.32 3.20 2.19
CA ALA A 132 13.21 1.79 2.53
C ALA A 132 14.55 1.25 3.05
N THR A 133 15.67 1.64 2.42
CA THR A 133 17.02 1.28 2.88
C THR A 133 17.30 1.82 4.29
N GLU A 134 17.01 3.10 4.54
CA GLU A 134 17.20 3.71 5.87
C GLU A 134 16.38 3.03 6.97
N LEU A 135 15.12 2.71 6.70
CA LEU A 135 14.25 2.00 7.64
C LEU A 135 14.77 0.58 7.89
N MET A 136 15.18 -0.13 6.84
CA MET A 136 15.76 -1.45 6.99
C MET A 136 17.07 -1.42 7.80
N ASP A 137 17.91 -0.39 7.62
CA ASP A 137 19.12 -0.18 8.43
C ASP A 137 18.80 0.08 9.90
N LEU A 138 17.84 0.96 10.17
CA LEU A 138 17.38 1.27 11.52
C LEU A 138 16.91 0.00 12.27
N HIS A 139 16.24 -0.90 11.55
CA HIS A 139 15.74 -2.16 12.09
C HIS A 139 16.71 -3.35 11.93
N GLN A 140 17.96 -3.10 11.51
CA GLN A 140 19.01 -4.12 11.29
C GLN A 140 18.56 -5.27 10.35
N MET A 141 17.68 -4.97 9.40
CA MET A 141 17.10 -5.93 8.47
C MET A 141 18.07 -6.16 7.30
N THR A 142 18.65 -7.35 7.17
CA THR A 142 19.67 -7.62 6.13
C THR A 142 19.12 -8.27 4.86
N SER A 143 17.94 -8.89 4.94
CA SER A 143 17.27 -9.60 3.83
C SER A 143 15.74 -9.63 4.01
N PHE A 144 14.98 -9.68 2.91
CA PHE A 144 13.54 -9.97 2.94
C PHE A 144 13.21 -11.31 3.61
N ALA A 145 14.13 -12.29 3.59
CA ALA A 145 13.94 -13.57 4.28
C ALA A 145 14.01 -13.47 5.81
N ASP A 146 14.63 -12.40 6.34
CA ASP A 146 14.60 -12.08 7.77
C ASP A 146 13.21 -11.61 8.20
N PHE A 147 12.35 -11.29 7.23
CA PHE A 147 10.95 -10.98 7.43
C PHE A 147 10.13 -12.25 7.69
N LYS A 148 10.25 -12.78 8.91
CA LYS A 148 9.16 -13.52 9.54
C LYS A 148 8.66 -12.62 10.67
N PRO A 149 7.43 -12.10 10.61
CA PRO A 149 6.84 -11.56 11.83
C PRO A 149 6.88 -12.74 12.79
N ASP A 150 7.43 -12.53 13.99
CA ASP A 150 7.53 -13.54 15.04
C ASP A 150 6.21 -14.31 15.05
N GLN A 151 6.21 -15.52 14.47
CA GLN A 151 5.05 -16.40 14.49
C GLN A 151 5.06 -16.92 15.90
N GLY A 152 4.56 -16.10 16.81
CA GLY A 152 4.62 -16.33 18.25
C GLY A 152 4.23 -17.77 18.53
N ALA A 153 5.15 -18.44 19.23
CA ALA A 153 4.96 -19.77 19.81
C ALA A 153 3.67 -19.88 20.63
#